data_AF-A0A816FUB6-F1
#
_entry.id   AF-A0A816FUB6-F1
#
_cell.length_a   1.000
_cell.length_b   1.000
_cell.length_c   1.000
_cell.angle_alpha   90.00
_cell.angle_beta   90.00
_cell.angle_gamma   90.00
#
_symmetry.space_group_name_H-M   'P 1'
#
loop_
_entity.id
_entity.type
_entity.pdbx_description
1 polymer ?
#
loop_
_entity_poly.entity_id
_entity_poly.type
_entity_poly.pdbx_seq_one_letter_code
_entity_poly.pdbx_strand_id
1 'polypeptide(L)'
;IENDIIDVGEGDRMTDPVTTNETTNTRATIDVRIAAIDNGLAFPFKHPDEWRTYPFHWAWLPQAKIPFSEEIKSLVLPLLSDMNFIEHELCEEIQRLFSQDKNYDRRLAERQLSVMRGQILNLAQALRDGKSPFQLVQMPAIIVERAHGLDTGEPRHFKQKFNDRYPIFSWF
;
A
#
# COMPACT_ATOMS: atom_id res chain seq x y z
N ILE A 1 -1.72 11.03 89.67
CA ILE A 1 -2.83 11.73 90.36
C ILE A 1 -2.76 13.14 89.79
N GLU A 2 -3.55 13.62 88.82
CA GLU A 2 -4.84 13.29 88.15
C GLU A 2 -4.63 13.47 86.61
N ASN A 3 -5.27 12.75 85.67
CA ASN A 3 -6.68 12.83 85.19
C ASN A 3 -7.10 14.28 84.83
N ASP A 4 -7.83 14.67 83.78
CA ASP A 4 -8.60 14.03 82.71
C ASP A 4 -9.06 15.15 81.71
N ILE A 5 -9.09 14.84 80.40
CA ILE A 5 -10.22 14.98 79.43
C ILE A 5 -10.98 16.33 79.16
N ILE A 6 -10.86 16.80 77.91
CA ILE A 6 -11.86 17.27 76.87
C ILE A 6 -12.58 18.66 76.92
N ASP A 7 -12.31 19.41 75.83
CA ASP A 7 -13.12 20.24 74.88
C ASP A 7 -14.06 21.39 75.31
N VAL A 8 -13.86 22.55 74.65
CA VAL A 8 -14.91 23.35 73.99
C VAL A 8 -14.25 24.28 72.94
N GLY A 9 -14.77 24.22 71.70
CA GLY A 9 -14.16 24.78 70.50
C GLY A 9 -14.50 26.23 70.14
N GLU A 10 -13.97 26.67 68.99
CA GLU A 10 -14.58 27.62 68.05
C GLU A 10 -13.65 27.85 66.83
N GLY A 11 -14.22 27.90 65.63
CA GLY A 11 -13.54 28.48 64.46
C GLY A 11 -13.64 27.67 63.17
N ASP A 12 -14.84 27.64 62.59
CA ASP A 12 -15.13 27.19 61.24
C ASP A 12 -14.30 28.02 60.22
N ARG A 13 -13.31 27.39 59.58
CA ARG A 13 -12.65 27.94 58.39
C ARG A 13 -13.02 27.06 57.21
N MET A 14 -14.00 27.54 56.46
CA MET A 14 -14.33 27.13 55.10
C MET A 14 -13.02 27.00 54.31
N THR A 15 -12.60 25.76 54.03
CA THR A 15 -11.58 25.50 53.02
C THR A 15 -12.35 25.19 51.74
N ASP A 16 -12.33 26.14 50.80
CA ASP A 16 -12.88 25.91 49.47
C ASP A 16 -12.21 24.67 48.87
N PRO A 17 -12.96 23.74 48.25
CA PRO A 17 -12.34 22.64 47.54
C PRO A 17 -11.54 23.23 46.38
N VAL A 18 -10.22 23.04 46.41
CA VAL A 18 -9.36 23.20 45.24
C VAL A 18 -9.92 22.25 44.18
N THR A 19 -10.74 22.81 43.30
CA THR A 19 -11.17 22.14 42.09
C THR A 19 -9.93 22.07 41.23
N THR A 20 -9.23 20.94 41.30
CA THR A 20 -8.21 20.59 40.32
C THR A 20 -8.93 20.52 38.99
N ASN A 21 -8.81 21.58 38.21
CA ASN A 21 -9.23 21.62 36.83
C ASN A 21 -8.37 20.59 36.09
N GLU A 22 -8.84 19.34 36.03
CA GLU A 22 -8.40 18.33 35.08
C GLU A 22 -8.64 18.92 33.70
N THR A 23 -7.63 19.64 33.22
CA THR A 23 -7.57 20.12 31.86
C THR A 23 -7.28 18.89 31.03
N THR A 24 -8.34 18.13 30.73
CA THR A 24 -8.33 17.08 29.72
C THR A 24 -8.03 17.77 28.41
N ASN A 25 -6.73 17.92 28.14
CA ASN A 25 -6.20 18.37 26.86
C ASN A 25 -6.36 17.21 25.87
N THR A 26 -7.61 16.90 25.52
CA THR A 26 -7.94 16.12 24.35
C THR A 26 -7.57 16.97 23.14
N ARG A 27 -6.29 16.92 22.75
CA ARG A 27 -5.85 17.37 21.43
C ARG A 27 -6.72 16.64 20.42
N ALA A 28 -7.69 17.34 19.85
CA ALA A 28 -8.51 16.81 18.76
C ALA A 28 -7.57 16.26 17.69
N THR A 29 -7.66 14.96 17.44
CA THR A 29 -6.90 14.29 16.41
C THR A 29 -7.34 14.86 15.06
N ILE A 30 -6.41 15.48 14.33
CA ILE A 30 -6.66 15.93 12.96
C ILE A 30 -6.68 14.69 12.07
N ASP A 31 -7.84 14.39 11.47
CA ASP A 31 -8.02 13.30 10.49
C ASP A 31 -7.78 13.84 9.08
N VAL A 32 -6.89 13.20 8.32
CA VAL A 32 -6.56 13.56 6.93
C VAL A 32 -6.70 12.32 6.06
N ARG A 33 -7.42 12.44 4.94
CA ARG A 33 -7.73 11.34 4.02
C ARG A 33 -7.36 11.70 2.58
N ILE A 34 -7.03 10.68 1.79
CA ILE A 34 -6.69 10.79 0.37
C ILE A 34 -7.73 10.00 -0.45
N ALA A 35 -8.15 10.54 -1.58
CA ALA A 35 -8.98 9.86 -2.56
C ALA A 35 -8.25 9.76 -3.92
N ALA A 36 -8.10 8.55 -4.45
CA ALA A 36 -7.53 8.30 -5.77
C ALA A 36 -8.63 8.27 -6.83
N ILE A 37 -8.81 9.38 -7.55
CA ILE A 37 -9.80 9.55 -8.62
C ILE A 37 -9.15 9.46 -10.00
N ASP A 38 -9.97 9.33 -11.04
CA ASP A 38 -9.52 9.33 -12.45
C ASP A 38 -8.56 8.17 -12.81
N ASN A 39 -8.97 6.94 -12.50
CA ASN A 39 -8.20 5.71 -12.77
C ASN A 39 -8.44 5.13 -14.18
N GLY A 40 -9.04 5.90 -15.10
CA GLY A 40 -9.51 5.40 -16.41
C GLY A 40 -8.41 4.99 -17.40
N LEU A 41 -7.16 5.38 -17.15
CA LEU A 41 -5.99 5.07 -17.98
C LEU A 41 -5.07 4.01 -17.37
N ALA A 42 -5.58 3.20 -16.43
CA ALA A 42 -4.85 2.09 -15.82
C ALA A 42 -4.83 0.83 -16.72
N PHE A 43 -4.14 -0.22 -16.25
CA PHE A 43 -4.05 -1.54 -16.90
C PHE A 43 -3.47 -1.52 -18.33
N PRO A 44 -2.21 -1.09 -18.54
CA PRO A 44 -1.58 -1.17 -19.85
C PRO A 44 -1.22 -2.62 -20.21
N PHE A 45 -1.28 -2.98 -21.50
CA PHE A 45 -0.92 -4.31 -21.99
C PHE A 45 0.60 -4.52 -22.17
N LYS A 46 1.39 -3.45 -22.06
CA LYS A 46 2.86 -3.46 -22.03
C LYS A 46 3.36 -2.26 -21.23
N HIS A 47 4.59 -2.32 -20.75
CA HIS A 47 5.25 -1.12 -20.22
C HIS A 47 5.40 -0.05 -21.32
N PRO A 48 5.31 1.25 -21.00
CA PRO A 48 5.50 2.29 -21.98
C PRO A 48 6.87 2.23 -22.67
N ASP A 49 6.90 2.62 -23.93
CA ASP A 49 8.16 2.79 -24.65
C ASP A 49 8.84 4.09 -24.19
N GLU A 50 10.18 4.16 -24.27
CA GLU A 50 11.02 5.26 -23.75
C GLU A 50 10.63 6.67 -24.26
N TRP A 51 10.00 6.79 -25.43
CA TRP A 51 9.57 8.07 -26.00
C TRP A 51 8.28 8.62 -25.35
N ARG A 52 7.57 7.83 -24.53
CA ARG A 52 6.38 8.24 -23.80
C ARG A 52 6.34 7.60 -22.41
N THR A 53 6.86 8.30 -21.41
CA THR A 53 7.25 7.70 -20.13
C THR A 53 6.16 7.57 -19.07
N TYR A 54 4.94 8.08 -19.30
CA TYR A 54 3.80 8.08 -18.35
C TYR A 54 4.19 7.98 -16.87
N PRO A 55 4.91 8.97 -16.33
CA PRO A 55 5.53 8.86 -15.02
C PRO A 55 4.50 8.97 -13.89
N PHE A 56 4.81 8.34 -12.75
CA PHE A 56 4.06 8.53 -11.52
C PHE A 56 4.42 9.88 -10.89
N HIS A 57 3.57 10.89 -11.06
CA HIS A 57 3.88 12.26 -10.59
C HIS A 57 4.19 12.37 -9.09
N TRP A 58 3.58 11.52 -8.25
CA TRP A 58 3.86 11.49 -6.82
C TRP A 58 5.30 11.10 -6.49
N ALA A 59 6.05 10.47 -7.41
CA ALA A 59 7.43 10.05 -7.18
C ALA A 59 8.39 11.24 -6.99
N TRP A 60 8.02 12.44 -7.45
CA TRP A 60 8.81 13.66 -7.25
C TRP A 60 8.57 14.35 -5.91
N LEU A 61 7.53 13.94 -5.18
CA LEU A 61 7.24 14.51 -3.87
C LEU A 61 8.27 14.02 -2.84
N PRO A 62 8.69 14.86 -1.87
CA PRO A 62 9.58 14.44 -0.80
C PRO A 62 9.11 13.17 -0.06
N GLN A 63 7.80 13.01 0.07
CA GLN A 63 7.14 11.86 0.68
C GLN A 63 7.52 10.54 0.02
N ALA A 64 7.75 10.52 -1.29
CA ALA A 64 8.13 9.31 -2.02
C ALA A 64 9.53 8.81 -1.66
N LYS A 65 10.37 9.62 -1.01
CA LYS A 65 11.70 9.21 -0.53
C LYS A 65 11.65 8.52 0.83
N ILE A 66 10.51 8.59 1.52
CA ILE A 66 10.31 7.92 2.81
C ILE A 66 10.10 6.42 2.56
N PRO A 67 10.84 5.53 3.24
CA PRO A 67 10.62 4.09 3.16
C PRO A 67 9.18 3.69 3.48
N PHE A 68 8.70 2.59 2.89
CA PHE A 68 7.42 2.02 3.27
C PHE A 68 7.39 1.68 4.77
N SER A 69 6.31 2.06 5.45
CA SER A 69 6.10 1.79 6.88
C SER A 69 5.90 0.30 7.15
N GLU A 70 6.12 -0.13 8.39
CA GLU A 70 5.79 -1.50 8.80
C GLU A 70 4.29 -1.77 8.68
N GLU A 71 3.43 -0.76 8.93
CA GLU A 71 1.98 -0.87 8.78
C GLU A 71 1.58 -1.31 7.36
N ILE A 72 2.07 -0.62 6.31
CA ILE A 72 1.71 -0.98 4.94
C ILE A 72 2.33 -2.32 4.52
N LYS A 73 3.53 -2.65 5.02
CA LYS A 73 4.14 -3.96 4.79
C LYS A 73 3.30 -5.08 5.40
N SER A 74 2.92 -4.96 6.67
CA SER A 74 2.10 -5.95 7.36
C SER A 74 0.72 -6.12 6.72
N LEU A 75 0.14 -5.04 6.18
CA LEU A 75 -1.15 -5.07 5.50
C LEU A 75 -1.09 -5.74 4.12
N VAL A 76 -0.10 -5.37 3.31
CA VAL A 76 -0.10 -5.68 1.86
C VAL A 76 0.78 -6.89 1.52
N LEU A 77 1.94 -7.05 2.17
CA LEU A 77 2.92 -8.08 1.81
C LEU A 77 2.40 -9.52 1.92
N PRO A 78 1.55 -9.89 2.89
CA PRO A 78 0.97 -11.24 2.94
C PRO A 78 0.14 -11.56 1.70
N LEU A 79 -0.66 -10.59 1.23
CA LEU A 79 -1.50 -10.74 0.04
C LEU A 79 -0.64 -10.89 -1.23
N LEU A 80 0.38 -10.04 -1.39
CA LEU A 80 1.24 -10.08 -2.58
C LEU A 80 2.20 -11.28 -2.62
N SER A 81 2.42 -11.94 -1.49
CA SER A 81 3.25 -13.15 -1.40
C SER A 81 2.46 -14.44 -1.59
N ASP A 82 1.12 -14.37 -1.56
CA ASP A 82 0.24 -15.51 -1.79
C ASP A 82 -0.16 -15.61 -3.26
N MET A 83 0.38 -16.62 -3.96
CA MET A 83 0.05 -16.88 -5.36
C MET A 83 -1.41 -17.30 -5.56
N ASN A 84 -2.07 -17.88 -4.55
CA ASN A 84 -3.49 -18.22 -4.67
C ASN A 84 -4.35 -16.96 -4.69
N PHE A 85 -4.10 -16.02 -3.77
CA PHE A 85 -4.75 -14.70 -3.78
C PHE A 85 -4.51 -13.98 -5.12
N ILE A 86 -3.26 -13.88 -5.57
CA ILE A 86 -2.94 -13.16 -6.81
C ILE A 86 -3.64 -13.78 -8.04
N GLU A 87 -3.63 -15.11 -8.16
CA GLU A 87 -4.19 -15.75 -9.36
C GLU A 87 -5.70 -15.93 -9.31
N HIS A 88 -6.26 -16.39 -8.19
CA HIS A 88 -7.67 -16.79 -8.09
C HIS A 88 -8.58 -15.69 -7.56
N GLU A 89 -8.08 -14.79 -6.71
CA GLU A 89 -8.90 -13.70 -6.17
C GLU A 89 -8.69 -12.44 -7.00
N LEU A 90 -7.45 -12.03 -7.27
CA LEU A 90 -7.19 -10.77 -7.98
C LEU A 90 -7.29 -10.90 -9.51
N CYS A 91 -6.50 -11.79 -10.12
CA CYS A 91 -6.42 -11.87 -11.58
C CYS A 91 -7.71 -12.39 -12.22
N GLU A 92 -8.32 -13.45 -11.66
CA GLU A 92 -9.58 -14.00 -12.18
C GLU A 92 -10.73 -13.01 -12.03
N GLU A 93 -10.82 -12.23 -10.95
CA GLU A 93 -11.84 -11.19 -10.81
C GLU A 93 -11.66 -10.05 -11.82
N ILE A 94 -10.43 -9.58 -12.03
CA ILE A 94 -10.14 -8.56 -13.05
C ILE A 94 -10.51 -9.09 -14.45
N GLN A 95 -10.15 -10.34 -14.75
CA GLN A 95 -10.48 -10.96 -16.03
C GLN A 95 -12.00 -11.08 -16.23
N ARG A 96 -12.73 -11.46 -15.17
CA ARG A 96 -14.20 -11.51 -15.15
C ARG A 96 -14.83 -10.13 -15.31
N LEU A 97 -14.21 -9.08 -14.78
CA LEU A 97 -14.68 -7.71 -14.97
C LEU A 97 -14.46 -7.25 -16.42
N PHE A 98 -13.27 -7.48 -16.97
CA PHE A 98 -12.94 -7.10 -18.35
C PHE A 98 -13.82 -7.83 -19.38
N SER A 99 -14.24 -9.06 -19.11
CA SER A 99 -15.09 -9.83 -20.02
C SER A 99 -16.52 -9.31 -20.18
N GLN A 100 -16.92 -8.32 -19.38
CA GLN A 100 -18.22 -7.64 -19.53
C GLN A 100 -18.23 -6.64 -20.70
N ASP A 101 -17.06 -6.23 -21.19
CA ASP A 101 -16.96 -5.37 -22.36
C ASP A 101 -17.29 -6.13 -23.65
N LYS A 102 -18.07 -5.51 -24.54
CA LYS A 102 -18.49 -6.13 -25.82
C LYS A 102 -17.32 -6.45 -26.74
N ASN A 103 -16.22 -5.69 -26.64
CA ASN A 103 -15.02 -5.83 -27.44
C ASN A 103 -13.88 -6.50 -26.66
N TYR A 104 -14.20 -7.25 -25.61
CA TYR A 104 -13.23 -7.96 -24.81
C TYR A 104 -12.34 -8.89 -25.66
N ASP A 105 -11.03 -8.71 -25.56
CA ASP A 105 -10.02 -9.61 -26.11
C ASP A 105 -9.27 -10.30 -24.98
N ARG A 106 -9.47 -11.62 -24.86
CA ARG A 106 -8.80 -12.45 -23.85
C ARG A 106 -7.27 -12.35 -23.94
N ARG A 107 -6.70 -12.29 -25.15
CA ARG A 107 -5.24 -12.18 -25.31
C ARG A 107 -4.71 -10.84 -24.83
N LEU A 108 -5.47 -9.77 -25.05
CA LEU A 108 -5.14 -8.44 -24.52
C LEU A 108 -5.20 -8.43 -22.99
N ALA A 109 -6.26 -8.99 -22.41
CA ALA A 109 -6.41 -9.10 -20.97
C ALA A 109 -5.26 -9.89 -20.32
N GLU A 110 -4.86 -11.03 -20.90
CA GLU A 110 -3.71 -11.79 -20.40
C GLU A 110 -2.40 -10.99 -20.44
N ARG A 111 -2.21 -10.14 -21.46
CA ARG A 111 -1.05 -9.23 -21.53
C ARG A 111 -1.09 -8.16 -20.44
N GLN A 112 -2.26 -7.57 -20.19
CA GLN A 112 -2.47 -6.62 -19.08
C GLN A 112 -2.16 -7.27 -17.73
N LEU A 113 -2.66 -8.48 -17.50
CA LEU A 113 -2.37 -9.23 -16.27
C LEU A 113 -0.89 -9.63 -16.16
N SER A 114 -0.21 -9.88 -17.28
CA SER A 114 1.23 -10.17 -17.28
C SER A 114 2.07 -8.96 -16.84
N VAL A 115 1.66 -7.74 -17.23
CA VAL A 115 2.26 -6.50 -16.70
C VAL A 115 1.95 -6.33 -15.22
N MET A 116 0.69 -6.53 -14.82
CA MET A 116 0.25 -6.41 -13.42
C MET A 116 1.03 -7.35 -12.49
N ARG A 117 1.22 -8.62 -12.88
CA ARG A 117 2.03 -9.59 -12.12
C ARG A 117 3.48 -9.14 -11.95
N GLY A 118 4.07 -8.53 -12.98
CA GLY A 118 5.40 -7.94 -12.89
C GLY A 118 5.47 -6.75 -11.91
N GLN A 119 4.44 -5.90 -11.90
CA GLN A 119 4.32 -4.81 -10.92
C GLN A 119 4.16 -5.34 -9.49
N ILE A 120 3.34 -6.37 -9.29
CA ILE A 120 3.15 -7.05 -8.01
C ILE A 120 4.49 -7.63 -7.51
N LEU A 121 5.26 -8.27 -8.39
CA LEU A 121 6.56 -8.84 -8.05
C LEU A 121 7.53 -7.75 -7.57
N ASN A 122 7.63 -6.64 -8.30
CA ASN A 122 8.48 -5.51 -7.92
C ASN A 122 8.03 -4.89 -6.59
N LEU A 123 6.73 -4.67 -6.40
CA LEU A 123 6.18 -4.12 -5.17
C LEU A 123 6.45 -5.03 -3.97
N ALA A 124 6.21 -6.34 -4.09
CA ALA A 124 6.50 -7.30 -3.03
C ALA A 124 7.98 -7.28 -2.64
N GLN A 125 8.88 -7.22 -3.61
CA GLN A 125 10.32 -7.13 -3.35
C GLN A 125 10.71 -5.80 -2.70
N ALA A 126 10.15 -4.68 -3.15
CA ALA A 126 10.39 -3.37 -2.55
C ALA A 126 9.94 -3.31 -1.09
N LEU A 127 8.79 -3.91 -0.76
CA LEU A 127 8.28 -4.00 0.60
C LEU A 127 9.19 -4.85 1.50
N ARG A 128 9.64 -6.02 1.03
CA ARG A 128 10.59 -6.89 1.78
C ARG A 128 11.91 -6.18 2.06
N ASP A 129 12.43 -5.45 1.08
CA ASP A 129 13.72 -4.77 1.19
C ASP A 129 13.63 -3.42 1.92
N GLY A 130 12.43 -3.01 2.37
CA GLY A 130 12.24 -1.72 3.04
C GLY A 130 12.54 -0.52 2.15
N LYS A 131 12.30 -0.61 0.85
CA LYS A 131 12.49 0.48 -0.11
C LYS A 131 11.46 1.60 0.08
N SER A 132 11.72 2.76 -0.51
CA SER A 132 10.76 3.86 -0.65
C SER A 132 9.95 3.76 -1.95
N PRO A 133 8.79 4.45 -2.07
CA PRO A 133 8.07 4.55 -3.33
C PRO A 133 8.93 5.05 -4.51
N PHE A 134 9.86 5.98 -4.24
CA PHE A 134 10.81 6.48 -5.24
C PHE A 134 11.75 5.37 -5.73
N GLN A 135 12.29 4.55 -4.82
CA GLN A 135 13.15 3.43 -5.20
C GLN A 135 12.37 2.33 -5.93
N LEU A 136 11.10 2.11 -5.59
CA LEU A 136 10.23 1.16 -6.29
C LEU A 136 10.07 1.53 -7.77
N VAL A 137 9.79 2.80 -8.09
CA VAL A 137 9.61 3.22 -9.50
C VAL A 137 10.91 3.19 -10.33
N GLN A 138 12.06 3.10 -9.68
CA GLN A 138 13.36 2.92 -10.33
C GLN A 138 13.67 1.44 -10.63
N MET A 139 12.89 0.50 -10.09
CA MET A 139 13.12 -0.92 -10.35
C MET A 139 12.88 -1.24 -11.83
N PRO A 140 13.69 -2.12 -12.44
CA PRO A 140 13.50 -2.53 -13.82
C PRO A 140 12.10 -3.10 -14.05
N ALA A 141 11.51 -2.78 -15.19
CA ALA A 141 10.19 -3.26 -15.56
C ALA A 141 10.23 -4.79 -15.80
N ILE A 142 9.35 -5.52 -15.12
CA ILE A 142 9.21 -6.98 -15.27
C ILE A 142 7.86 -7.28 -15.93
N ILE A 143 7.82 -8.30 -16.78
CA ILE A 143 6.59 -8.93 -17.26
C ILE A 143 6.62 -10.39 -16.81
N VAL A 144 5.51 -10.88 -16.26
CA VAL A 144 5.36 -12.26 -15.81
C VAL A 144 4.25 -12.93 -16.61
N GLU A 145 4.64 -13.77 -17.57
CA GLU A 145 3.71 -14.51 -18.41
C GLU A 145 3.35 -15.85 -17.77
N ARG A 146 2.06 -16.22 -17.81
CA ARG A 146 1.63 -17.58 -17.49
C ARG A 146 2.06 -18.48 -18.65
N ALA A 147 2.87 -19.50 -18.38
CA ALA A 147 3.13 -20.52 -19.39
C ALA A 147 1.81 -21.28 -19.60
N HIS A 148 1.34 -21.33 -20.85
CA HIS A 148 0.25 -22.22 -21.21
C HIS A 148 0.77 -23.66 -21.10
N GLY A 149 0.58 -24.27 -19.93
CA GLY A 149 0.40 -25.71 -19.88
C GLY A 149 -0.91 -26.01 -20.60
N LEU A 150 -0.89 -26.98 -21.51
CA LEU A 150 -2.12 -27.68 -21.88
C LEU A 150 -2.78 -28.15 -20.57
N ASP A 151 -4.11 -28.27 -20.58
CA ASP A 151 -4.98 -28.54 -19.42
C ASP A 151 -4.77 -29.96 -18.85
N THR A 152 -3.53 -30.33 -18.51
CA THR A 152 -3.06 -31.69 -18.19
C THR A 152 -2.62 -31.85 -16.74
N GLY A 153 -2.99 -30.92 -15.84
CA GLY A 153 -2.64 -31.03 -14.42
C GLY A 153 -1.15 -30.79 -14.12
N GLU A 154 -0.41 -30.19 -15.05
CA GLU A 154 0.97 -29.75 -14.81
C GLU A 154 1.00 -28.49 -13.92
N PRO A 155 2.04 -28.34 -13.07
CA PRO A 155 2.18 -27.17 -12.22
C PRO A 155 2.26 -25.88 -13.05
N ARG A 156 1.55 -24.83 -12.61
CA ARG A 156 1.55 -23.51 -13.26
C ARG A 156 2.98 -22.97 -13.34
N HIS A 157 3.54 -22.93 -14.54
CA HIS A 157 4.85 -22.35 -14.78
C HIS A 157 4.72 -20.86 -15.16
N PHE A 158 5.54 -20.00 -14.56
CA PHE A 158 5.60 -18.58 -14.91
C PHE A 158 6.94 -18.27 -15.57
N LYS A 159 6.91 -17.47 -16.64
CA LYS A 159 8.12 -16.96 -17.29
C LYS A 159 8.27 -15.48 -16.96
N GLN A 160 9.41 -15.13 -16.38
CA GLN A 160 9.78 -13.74 -16.11
C GLN A 160 10.58 -13.20 -17.29
N LYS A 161 10.22 -12.02 -17.78
CA LYS A 161 11.00 -11.26 -18.75
C LYS A 161 11.34 -9.92 -18.12
N PHE A 162 12.63 -9.64 -18.03
CA PHE A 162 13.14 -8.34 -17.62
C PHE A 162 13.23 -7.43 -18.84
N ASN A 163 12.82 -6.18 -18.69
CA ASN A 163 13.26 -5.13 -19.58
C ASN A 163 14.51 -4.52 -18.94
N ASP A 164 15.69 -5.03 -19.31
CA ASP A 164 17.01 -4.69 -18.73
C ASP A 164 17.46 -3.24 -18.99
N ARG A 165 16.57 -2.39 -19.53
CA ARG A 165 16.85 -0.98 -19.71
C ARG A 165 16.39 -0.23 -18.48
N TYR A 166 17.36 0.31 -17.75
CA TYR A 166 17.10 1.26 -16.68
C TYR A 166 16.10 2.30 -17.18
N PRO A 167 15.05 2.60 -16.40
CA PRO A 167 14.24 3.74 -16.75
C PRO A 167 15.18 4.96 -16.77
N ILE A 168 15.25 5.64 -17.91
CA ILE A 168 16.05 6.84 -18.19
C ILE A 168 15.53 8.05 -17.41
N PHE A 169 15.29 7.88 -16.11
CA PHE A 169 15.09 8.96 -15.16
C PHE A 169 16.46 9.46 -14.67
N SER A 170 17.37 9.75 -15.60
CA SER A 170 18.48 10.65 -15.35
C SER A 170 17.99 12.07 -15.61
N TRP A 171 17.44 12.72 -14.59
CA TRP A 171 17.26 14.16 -14.59
C TRP A 171 17.90 14.71 -13.31
N PHE A 172 18.82 15.65 -13.53
CA PHE A 172 19.74 16.33 -12.62
C PHE A 172 19.24 16.61 -11.20
#